data_AF-A0A212K6M2-F1
#
_entry.id   AF-A0A212K6M2-F1
#
_cell.length_a   1.000
_cell.length_b   1.000
_cell.length_c   1.000
_cell.angle_alpha   90.00
_cell.angle_beta   90.00
_cell.angle_gamma   90.00
#
_symmetry.space_group_name_H-M   'P 1'
#
loop_
_entity.id
_entity.type
_entity.pdbx_description
1 polymer ?
#
loop_
_entity_poly.entity_id
_entity_poly.type
_entity_poly.pdbx_seq_one_letter_code
_entity_poly.pdbx_strand_id
1 'polypeptide(L)'
;MAANEQQFRGAVFGGFQKQDVLSYIETATREHSSKVEALEKELSELAGAKTALEAGQTELTAKAEVSATALVETAAALERSTAELEQKNARLAELEREVAALKARVAELEPAAAAYQAVKDRTAGIELEAHCRAQAAETAARERVKAAGADLEQWMLKVQLGYDRLRTDVDATISHAGGELARVTKTLEGISTEFSAHDEELEKLLQSYRESQGPQPPMPLSVDGD
;
A
#
# COMPACT_ATOMS: atom_id res chain seq x y z
N MET A 1 30.61 -92.44 -105.30
CA MET A 1 31.45 -92.58 -106.50
C MET A 1 30.54 -92.56 -107.72
N ALA A 2 30.72 -91.57 -108.59
CA ALA A 2 30.31 -91.48 -110.00
C ALA A 2 30.06 -89.99 -110.29
N ALA A 3 31.01 -89.38 -111.00
CA ALA A 3 30.89 -88.04 -111.53
C ALA A 3 29.69 -87.99 -112.48
N ASN A 4 28.71 -87.12 -112.19
CA ASN A 4 27.67 -86.78 -113.14
C ASN A 4 27.80 -85.27 -113.42
N GLU A 5 28.66 -84.94 -114.37
CA GLU A 5 28.83 -83.60 -114.91
C GLU A 5 27.51 -83.16 -115.56
N GLN A 6 26.73 -82.35 -114.86
CA GLN A 6 25.59 -81.66 -115.46
C GLN A 6 26.11 -80.65 -116.49
N GLN A 7 25.90 -80.97 -117.77
CA GLN A 7 26.46 -80.30 -118.93
C GLN A 7 25.66 -79.03 -119.30
N PHE A 8 26.17 -77.87 -118.88
CA PHE A 8 25.70 -76.53 -119.32
C PHE A 8 26.64 -75.96 -120.41
N ARG A 9 26.27 -76.10 -121.69
CA ARG A 9 26.87 -75.43 -122.89
C ARG A 9 25.71 -75.31 -123.91
N GLY A 10 25.30 -74.16 -124.45
CA GLY A 10 25.98 -73.19 -125.32
C GLY A 10 24.94 -72.77 -126.39
N ALA A 11 24.77 -71.47 -126.64
CA ALA A 11 23.65 -70.87 -127.37
C ALA A 11 23.39 -71.45 -128.79
N VAL A 12 22.14 -71.87 -129.08
CA VAL A 12 21.42 -71.68 -130.36
C VAL A 12 19.88 -71.85 -130.20
N PHE A 13 19.32 -72.55 -129.21
CA PHE A 13 17.87 -72.46 -128.96
C PHE A 13 17.54 -72.84 -127.50
N GLY A 14 17.24 -71.83 -126.67
CA GLY A 14 16.49 -72.00 -125.41
C GLY A 14 17.21 -72.53 -124.15
N GLY A 15 18.55 -72.68 -124.14
CA GLY A 15 19.31 -73.15 -122.95
C GLY A 15 20.12 -72.04 -122.26
N PHE A 16 20.12 -72.02 -120.92
CA PHE A 16 20.87 -71.05 -120.09
C PHE A 16 22.40 -71.19 -120.25
N GLN A 17 23.13 -70.07 -120.42
CA GLN A 17 24.60 -70.08 -120.50
C GLN A 17 25.24 -70.21 -119.11
N LYS A 18 26.20 -71.12 -118.96
CA LYS A 18 26.91 -71.39 -117.69
C LYS A 18 27.55 -70.13 -117.06
N GLN A 19 28.13 -69.26 -117.88
CA GLN A 19 28.79 -68.03 -117.42
C GLN A 19 27.78 -67.03 -116.84
N ASP A 20 26.58 -66.94 -117.43
CA ASP A 20 25.50 -66.08 -116.97
C ASP A 20 24.90 -66.59 -115.66
N VAL A 21 24.74 -67.92 -115.53
CA VAL A 21 24.28 -68.55 -114.27
C VAL A 21 25.30 -68.33 -113.15
N LEU A 22 26.60 -68.51 -113.42
CA LEU A 22 27.64 -68.24 -112.43
C LEU A 22 27.72 -66.76 -112.04
N SER A 23 27.67 -65.86 -113.02
CA SER A 23 27.67 -64.41 -112.75
C SER A 23 26.44 -64.00 -111.95
N TYR A 24 25.26 -64.55 -112.28
CA TYR A 24 24.03 -64.31 -111.53
C TYR A 24 24.12 -64.80 -110.09
N ILE A 25 24.64 -66.02 -109.86
CA ILE A 25 24.86 -66.54 -108.51
C ILE A 25 25.84 -65.65 -107.74
N GLU A 26 26.92 -65.21 -108.37
CA GLU A 26 27.93 -64.37 -107.73
C GLU A 26 27.38 -62.98 -107.38
N THR A 27 26.63 -62.35 -108.30
CA THR A 27 25.93 -61.08 -108.03
C THR A 27 24.83 -61.24 -106.99
N ALA A 28 24.01 -62.30 -107.06
CA ALA A 28 22.94 -62.54 -106.10
C ALA A 28 23.50 -62.85 -104.71
N THR A 29 24.62 -63.58 -104.61
CA THR A 29 25.28 -63.87 -103.34
C THR A 29 25.90 -62.61 -102.74
N ARG A 30 26.50 -61.74 -103.57
CA ARG A 30 27.04 -60.44 -103.14
C ARG A 30 25.96 -59.44 -102.72
N GLU A 31 24.86 -59.38 -103.45
CA GLU A 31 23.70 -58.58 -103.07
C GLU A 31 23.05 -59.10 -101.80
N HIS A 32 22.94 -60.43 -101.65
CA HIS A 32 22.44 -61.04 -100.44
C HIS A 32 23.36 -60.76 -99.25
N SER A 33 24.67 -60.92 -99.38
CA SER A 33 25.62 -60.61 -98.30
C SER A 33 25.56 -59.14 -97.91
N SER A 34 25.50 -58.23 -98.89
CA SER A 34 25.36 -56.79 -98.62
C SER A 34 24.04 -56.45 -97.92
N LYS A 35 22.93 -57.13 -98.27
CA LYS A 35 21.64 -56.98 -97.56
C LYS A 35 21.70 -57.53 -96.15
N VAL A 36 22.36 -58.68 -95.93
CA VAL A 36 22.55 -59.26 -94.60
C VAL A 36 23.37 -58.33 -93.73
N GLU A 37 24.51 -57.82 -94.22
CA GLU A 37 25.35 -56.86 -93.48
C GLU A 37 24.59 -55.56 -93.14
N ALA A 38 23.78 -55.04 -94.07
CA ALA A 38 22.96 -53.86 -93.82
C ALA A 38 21.89 -54.12 -92.74
N LEU A 39 21.20 -55.25 -92.81
CA LEU A 39 20.21 -55.66 -91.81
C LEU A 39 20.85 -55.95 -90.44
N GLU A 40 22.04 -56.55 -90.40
CA GLU A 40 22.80 -56.78 -89.17
C GLU A 40 23.22 -55.46 -88.52
N LYS A 41 23.63 -54.46 -89.32
CA LYS A 41 23.94 -53.13 -88.83
C LYS A 41 22.70 -52.41 -88.29
N GLU A 42 21.58 -52.45 -89.01
CA GLU A 42 20.31 -51.88 -88.54
C GLU A 42 19.82 -52.57 -87.26
N LEU A 43 19.94 -53.90 -87.17
CA LEU A 43 19.63 -54.65 -85.94
C LEU A 43 20.54 -54.23 -84.78
N SER A 44 21.82 -54.00 -85.02
CA SER A 44 22.76 -53.52 -84.00
C SER A 44 22.44 -52.09 -83.53
N GLU A 45 22.11 -51.19 -84.46
CA GLU A 45 21.73 -49.80 -84.15
C GLU A 45 20.39 -49.75 -83.39
N LEU A 46 19.39 -50.54 -83.82
CA LEU A 46 18.11 -50.65 -83.12
C LEU A 46 18.26 -51.30 -81.74
N ALA A 47 19.13 -52.30 -81.60
CA ALA A 47 19.44 -52.89 -80.30
C ALA A 47 20.08 -51.85 -79.36
N GLY A 48 21.03 -51.04 -79.86
CA GLY A 48 21.63 -49.95 -79.10
C GLY A 48 20.65 -48.83 -78.73
N ALA A 49 19.76 -48.46 -79.64
CA ALA A 49 18.71 -47.48 -79.37
C ALA A 49 17.70 -47.99 -78.34
N LYS A 50 17.33 -49.28 -78.41
CA LYS A 50 16.46 -49.93 -77.43
C LYS A 50 17.08 -49.94 -76.04
N THR A 51 18.34 -50.34 -75.90
CA THR A 51 19.03 -50.35 -74.59
C THR A 51 19.18 -48.94 -74.01
N ALA A 52 19.45 -47.93 -74.86
CA ALA A 52 19.50 -46.54 -74.43
C ALA A 52 18.13 -46.03 -73.96
N LEU A 53 17.05 -46.41 -74.65
CA LEU A 53 15.68 -46.06 -74.26
C LEU A 53 15.27 -46.72 -72.95
N GLU A 54 15.59 -48.01 -72.77
CA GLU A 54 15.35 -48.77 -71.53
C GLU A 54 16.14 -48.16 -70.35
N ALA A 55 17.40 -47.78 -70.56
CA ALA A 55 18.21 -47.07 -69.57
C ALA A 55 17.61 -45.70 -69.21
N GLY A 56 17.16 -44.91 -70.20
CA GLY A 56 16.49 -43.64 -69.96
C GLY A 56 15.15 -43.79 -69.24
N GLN A 57 14.38 -44.83 -69.58
CA GLN A 57 13.10 -45.12 -68.92
C GLN A 57 13.32 -45.50 -67.45
N THR A 58 14.30 -46.36 -67.16
CA THR A 58 14.64 -46.73 -65.77
C THR A 58 15.14 -45.54 -64.94
N GLU A 59 15.92 -44.63 -65.53
CA GLU A 59 16.36 -43.42 -64.84
C GLU A 59 15.19 -42.47 -64.56
N LEU A 60 14.28 -42.29 -65.53
CA LEU A 60 13.08 -41.47 -65.36
C LEU A 60 12.14 -42.05 -64.30
N THR A 61 11.94 -43.37 -64.27
CA THR A 61 11.14 -44.01 -63.21
C THR A 61 11.77 -43.83 -61.84
N ALA A 62 13.09 -43.98 -61.72
CA ALA A 62 13.79 -43.75 -60.45
C ALA A 62 13.67 -42.30 -59.98
N LYS A 63 13.81 -41.32 -60.90
CA LYS A 63 13.60 -39.90 -60.57
C LYS A 63 12.16 -39.59 -60.18
N ALA A 64 11.18 -40.19 -60.87
CA ALA A 64 9.77 -40.03 -60.55
C ALA A 64 9.46 -40.57 -59.16
N GLU A 65 9.97 -41.76 -58.81
CA GLU A 65 9.81 -42.35 -57.47
C GLU A 65 10.41 -41.46 -56.38
N VAL A 66 11.65 -40.97 -56.56
CA VAL A 66 12.30 -40.06 -55.61
C VAL A 66 11.53 -38.74 -55.46
N SER A 67 11.00 -38.20 -56.56
CA SER A 67 10.18 -36.98 -56.49
C SER A 67 8.84 -37.21 -55.80
N ALA A 68 8.22 -38.38 -56.00
CA ALA A 68 6.97 -38.74 -55.36
C ALA A 68 7.16 -38.93 -53.85
N THR A 69 8.24 -39.57 -53.40
CA THR A 69 8.54 -39.69 -51.97
C THR A 69 8.81 -38.33 -51.34
N ALA A 70 9.60 -37.46 -51.99
CA ALA A 70 9.85 -36.11 -51.49
C ALA A 70 8.57 -35.26 -51.41
N LEU A 71 7.64 -35.40 -52.36
CA LEU A 71 6.34 -34.72 -52.31
C LEU A 71 5.48 -35.21 -51.13
N VAL A 72 5.48 -36.51 -50.85
CA VAL A 72 4.75 -37.05 -49.69
C VAL A 72 5.37 -36.57 -48.38
N GLU A 73 6.70 -36.55 -48.27
CA GLU A 73 7.40 -36.08 -47.07
C GLU A 73 7.15 -34.59 -46.81
N THR A 74 7.22 -33.77 -47.86
CA THR A 74 6.97 -32.32 -47.75
C THR A 74 5.51 -32.01 -47.45
N ALA A 75 4.56 -32.74 -48.04
CA ALA A 75 3.14 -32.63 -47.69
C ALA A 75 2.90 -32.97 -46.22
N ALA A 76 3.47 -34.08 -45.73
CA ALA A 76 3.35 -34.47 -44.33
C ALA A 76 4.03 -33.47 -43.36
N ALA A 77 5.13 -32.84 -43.76
CA ALA A 77 5.77 -31.78 -42.99
C ALA A 77 4.93 -30.50 -42.95
N LEU A 78 4.31 -30.14 -44.08
CA LEU A 78 3.40 -28.99 -44.17
C LEU A 78 2.18 -29.19 -43.28
N GLU A 79 1.54 -30.37 -43.32
CA GLU A 79 0.40 -30.70 -42.47
C GLU A 79 0.74 -30.61 -40.97
N ARG A 80 1.92 -31.10 -40.58
CA ARG A 80 2.41 -30.98 -39.19
C ARG A 80 2.60 -29.51 -38.80
N SER A 81 3.22 -28.71 -39.65
CA SER A 81 3.44 -27.29 -39.39
C SER A 81 2.12 -26.51 -39.30
N THR A 82 1.14 -26.81 -40.16
CA THR A 82 -0.18 -26.19 -40.09
C THR A 82 -0.92 -26.55 -38.80
N ALA A 83 -0.88 -27.82 -38.39
CA ALA A 83 -1.49 -28.25 -37.13
C ALA A 83 -0.84 -27.59 -35.91
N GLU A 84 0.50 -27.45 -35.92
CA GLU A 84 1.22 -26.73 -34.87
C GLU A 84 0.84 -25.25 -34.82
N LEU A 85 0.75 -24.57 -35.98
CA LEU A 85 0.33 -23.17 -36.05
C LEU A 85 -1.11 -22.98 -35.56
N GLU A 86 -2.03 -23.86 -35.93
CA GLU A 86 -3.41 -23.83 -35.43
C GLU A 86 -3.46 -23.99 -33.91
N GLN A 87 -2.69 -24.93 -33.35
CA GLN A 87 -2.60 -25.12 -31.90
C GLN A 87 -2.03 -23.87 -31.20
N LYS A 88 -0.98 -23.27 -31.75
CA LYS A 88 -0.38 -22.04 -31.19
C LYS A 88 -1.35 -20.86 -31.27
N ASN A 89 -2.06 -20.71 -32.39
CA ASN A 89 -3.06 -19.66 -32.57
C ASN A 89 -4.24 -19.83 -31.59
N ALA A 90 -4.70 -21.06 -31.38
CA ALA A 90 -5.74 -21.34 -30.39
C ALA A 90 -5.28 -20.96 -28.98
N ARG A 91 -4.03 -21.31 -28.62
CA ARG A 91 -3.46 -20.96 -27.32
C ARG A 91 -3.24 -19.45 -27.15
N LEU A 92 -2.82 -18.75 -28.20
CA LEU A 92 -2.69 -17.29 -28.18
C LEU A 92 -4.05 -16.62 -27.97
N ALA A 93 -5.08 -17.06 -28.69
CA ALA A 93 -6.44 -16.52 -28.53
C ALA A 93 -7.00 -16.75 -27.11
N GLU A 94 -6.68 -17.88 -26.48
CA GLU A 94 -7.04 -18.16 -25.09
C GLU A 94 -6.32 -17.20 -24.12
N LEU A 95 -5.00 -17.05 -24.27
CA LEU A 95 -4.20 -16.15 -23.44
C LEU A 95 -4.63 -14.69 -23.61
N GLU A 96 -4.98 -14.25 -24.82
CA GLU A 96 -5.50 -12.92 -25.07
C GLU A 96 -6.82 -12.66 -24.34
N ARG A 97 -7.72 -13.67 -24.31
CA ARG A 97 -8.96 -13.59 -23.52
C ARG A 97 -8.68 -13.54 -22.03
N GLU A 98 -7.76 -14.35 -21.51
CA GLU A 98 -7.36 -14.32 -20.10
C GLU A 98 -6.77 -12.96 -19.71
N VAL A 99 -5.87 -12.42 -20.53
CA VAL A 99 -5.28 -11.09 -20.31
C VAL A 99 -6.35 -10.00 -20.32
N ALA A 100 -7.30 -10.06 -21.26
CA ALA A 100 -8.41 -9.11 -21.31
C ALA A 100 -9.29 -9.20 -20.05
N ALA A 101 -9.62 -10.42 -19.61
CA ALA A 101 -10.41 -10.65 -18.40
C ALA A 101 -9.68 -10.16 -17.13
N LEU A 102 -8.38 -10.42 -17.02
CA LEU A 102 -7.56 -9.94 -15.90
C LEU A 102 -7.47 -8.42 -15.90
N LYS A 103 -7.26 -7.78 -17.06
CA LYS A 103 -7.26 -6.31 -17.16
C LYS A 103 -8.60 -5.71 -16.75
N ALA A 104 -9.72 -6.29 -17.17
CA ALA A 104 -11.04 -5.85 -16.74
C ALA A 104 -11.21 -5.96 -15.22
N ARG A 105 -10.80 -7.08 -14.63
CA ARG A 105 -10.89 -7.30 -13.18
C ARG A 105 -9.97 -6.37 -12.38
N VAL A 106 -8.80 -6.03 -12.90
CA VAL A 106 -7.92 -5.01 -12.30
C VAL A 106 -8.60 -3.64 -12.35
N ALA A 107 -9.17 -3.24 -13.49
CA ALA A 107 -9.87 -1.97 -13.63
C ALA A 107 -11.10 -1.87 -12.71
N GLU A 108 -11.82 -2.99 -12.48
CA GLU A 108 -12.93 -3.04 -11.53
C GLU A 108 -12.50 -2.86 -10.06
N LEU A 109 -11.31 -3.37 -9.70
CA LEU A 109 -10.81 -3.33 -8.32
C LEU A 109 -10.04 -2.05 -7.98
N GLU A 110 -9.48 -1.37 -8.98
CA GLU A 110 -8.75 -0.12 -8.84
C GLU A 110 -9.50 0.97 -8.05
N PRO A 111 -10.79 1.30 -8.34
CA PRO A 111 -11.50 2.32 -7.58
C PRO A 111 -11.72 1.92 -6.12
N ALA A 112 -11.94 0.63 -5.83
CA ALA A 112 -12.09 0.15 -4.46
C ALA A 112 -10.77 0.26 -3.68
N ALA A 113 -9.63 -0.05 -4.31
CA ALA A 113 -8.31 0.13 -3.71
C ALA A 113 -8.01 1.62 -3.43
N ALA A 114 -8.33 2.51 -4.38
CA ALA A 114 -8.19 3.94 -4.20
C ALA A 114 -9.08 4.48 -3.07
N ALA A 115 -10.34 4.04 -2.99
CA ALA A 115 -11.26 4.41 -1.93
C ALA A 115 -10.77 3.94 -0.55
N TYR A 116 -10.26 2.71 -0.46
CA TYR A 116 -9.67 2.18 0.77
C TYR A 116 -8.48 3.02 1.24
N GLN A 117 -7.58 3.38 0.31
CA GLN A 117 -6.43 4.22 0.63
C GLN A 117 -6.87 5.62 1.11
N ALA A 118 -7.85 6.23 0.46
CA ALA A 118 -8.40 7.52 0.89
C ALA A 118 -9.04 7.47 2.29
N VAL A 119 -9.76 6.40 2.61
CA VAL A 119 -10.34 6.21 3.95
C VAL A 119 -9.24 6.03 4.99
N LYS A 120 -8.21 5.25 4.67
CA LYS A 120 -7.05 5.05 5.55
C LYS A 120 -6.34 6.37 5.87
N ASP A 121 -6.05 7.17 4.83
CA ASP A 121 -5.37 8.45 4.99
C ASP A 121 -6.22 9.46 5.77
N ARG A 122 -7.54 9.51 5.48
CA ARG A 122 -8.47 10.35 6.24
C ARG A 122 -8.55 9.94 7.70
N THR A 123 -8.58 8.64 7.98
CA THR A 123 -8.66 8.12 9.35
C THR A 123 -7.40 8.45 10.13
N ALA A 124 -6.23 8.24 9.53
CA ALA A 124 -4.95 8.63 10.12
C ALA A 124 -4.89 10.13 10.41
N GLY A 125 -5.39 10.98 9.51
CA GLY A 125 -5.49 12.42 9.73
C GLY A 125 -6.39 12.78 10.92
N ILE A 126 -7.57 12.16 11.02
CA ILE A 126 -8.51 12.38 12.13
C ILE A 126 -7.88 11.94 13.46
N GLU A 127 -7.21 10.80 13.51
CA GLU A 127 -6.56 10.29 14.72
C GLU A 127 -5.46 11.23 15.20
N LEU A 128 -4.61 11.71 14.29
CA LEU A 128 -3.57 12.68 14.61
C LEU A 128 -4.16 14.00 15.13
N GLU A 129 -5.17 14.55 14.45
CA GLU A 129 -5.83 15.76 14.91
C GLU A 129 -6.50 15.60 16.27
N ALA A 130 -7.20 14.48 16.49
CA ALA A 130 -7.84 14.17 17.76
C ALA A 130 -6.80 14.08 18.88
N HIS A 131 -5.66 13.42 18.62
CA HIS A 131 -4.57 13.32 19.56
C HIS A 131 -3.97 14.69 19.90
N CYS A 132 -3.67 15.52 18.91
CA CYS A 132 -3.16 16.87 19.12
C CYS A 132 -4.15 17.75 19.89
N ARG A 133 -5.45 17.68 19.56
CA ARG A 133 -6.50 18.43 20.28
C ARG A 133 -6.63 17.97 21.73
N ALA A 134 -6.57 16.66 21.98
CA ALA A 134 -6.61 16.11 23.33
C ALA A 134 -5.40 16.58 24.15
N GLN A 135 -4.19 16.51 23.58
CA GLN A 135 -2.98 17.01 24.23
C GLN A 135 -3.02 18.52 24.51
N ALA A 136 -3.52 19.31 23.56
CA ALA A 136 -3.68 20.76 23.74
C ALA A 136 -4.68 21.07 24.86
N ALA A 137 -5.82 20.36 24.88
CA ALA A 137 -6.83 20.50 25.93
C ALA A 137 -6.29 20.10 27.32
N GLU A 138 -5.54 19.00 27.39
CA GLU A 138 -4.91 18.54 28.63
C GLU A 138 -3.88 19.55 29.13
N THR A 139 -3.03 20.05 28.25
CA THR A 139 -2.01 21.05 28.59
C THR A 139 -2.66 22.33 29.10
N ALA A 140 -3.66 22.85 28.39
CA ALA A 140 -4.42 24.02 28.81
C ALA A 140 -5.14 23.82 30.16
N ALA A 141 -5.70 22.63 30.41
CA ALA A 141 -6.32 22.31 31.69
C ALA A 141 -5.28 22.28 32.83
N ARG A 142 -4.12 21.65 32.61
CA ARG A 142 -3.01 21.62 33.58
C ARG A 142 -2.52 23.04 33.90
N GLU A 143 -2.40 23.91 32.90
CA GLU A 143 -2.01 25.31 33.11
C GLU A 143 -3.05 26.10 33.91
N ARG A 144 -4.35 25.92 33.62
CA ARG A 144 -5.42 26.56 34.40
C ARG A 144 -5.43 26.12 35.86
N VAL A 145 -5.21 24.83 36.13
CA VAL A 145 -5.12 24.32 37.51
C VAL A 145 -3.93 24.94 38.24
N LYS A 146 -2.77 25.04 37.58
CA LYS A 146 -1.59 25.72 38.16
C LYS A 146 -1.86 27.19 38.46
N ALA A 147 -2.47 27.91 37.51
CA ALA A 147 -2.82 29.32 37.69
C ALA A 147 -3.82 29.51 38.86
N ALA A 148 -4.89 28.71 38.89
CA ALA A 148 -5.87 28.74 39.99
C ALA A 148 -5.25 28.42 41.35
N GLY A 149 -4.27 27.49 41.39
CA GLY A 149 -3.50 27.19 42.60
C GLY A 149 -2.69 28.40 43.08
N ALA A 150 -1.99 29.08 42.17
CA ALA A 150 -1.23 30.29 42.49
C ALA A 150 -2.13 31.45 42.95
N ASP A 151 -3.28 31.64 42.32
CA ASP A 151 -4.27 32.65 42.74
C ASP A 151 -4.81 32.36 44.14
N LEU A 152 -5.08 31.09 44.46
CA LEU A 152 -5.55 30.67 45.78
C LEU A 152 -4.48 30.87 46.85
N GLU A 153 -3.23 30.54 46.57
CA GLU A 153 -2.10 30.81 47.47
C GLU A 153 -1.96 32.31 47.74
N GLN A 154 -2.04 33.14 46.69
CA GLN A 154 -1.99 34.60 46.84
C GLN A 154 -3.15 35.13 47.68
N TRP A 155 -4.37 34.62 47.47
CA TRP A 155 -5.54 35.03 48.23
C TRP A 155 -5.43 34.61 49.69
N MET A 156 -4.96 33.39 49.98
CA MET A 156 -4.72 32.91 51.33
C MET A 156 -3.71 33.79 52.08
N LEU A 157 -2.60 34.19 51.44
CA LEU A 157 -1.65 35.14 52.01
C LEU A 157 -2.30 36.49 52.34
N LYS A 158 -3.14 37.02 51.43
CA LYS A 158 -3.88 38.28 51.68
C LYS A 158 -4.84 38.17 52.86
N VAL A 159 -5.57 37.06 52.96
CA VAL A 159 -6.52 36.81 54.06
C VAL A 159 -5.77 36.67 55.39
N GLN A 160 -4.66 35.93 55.42
CA GLN A 160 -3.82 35.80 56.61
C GLN A 160 -3.30 37.15 57.09
N LEU A 161 -2.69 37.94 56.19
CA LEU A 161 -2.22 39.29 56.52
C LEU A 161 -3.34 40.22 56.98
N GLY A 162 -4.51 40.15 56.34
CA GLY A 162 -5.69 40.92 56.73
C GLY A 162 -6.20 40.55 58.12
N TYR A 163 -6.21 39.26 58.44
CA TYR A 163 -6.58 38.75 59.76
C TYR A 163 -5.57 39.15 60.84
N ASP A 164 -4.28 39.01 60.59
CA ASP A 164 -3.22 39.40 61.53
C ASP A 164 -3.29 40.90 61.86
N ARG A 165 -3.55 41.73 60.85
CA ARG A 165 -3.76 43.17 61.03
C ARG A 165 -5.01 43.45 61.87
N LEU A 166 -6.14 42.86 61.51
CA LEU A 166 -7.40 43.05 62.24
C LEU A 166 -7.25 42.63 63.71
N ARG A 167 -6.60 41.49 63.96
CA ARG A 167 -6.29 41.02 65.31
C ARG A 167 -5.45 42.04 66.07
N THR A 168 -4.39 42.55 65.45
CA THR A 168 -3.51 43.57 66.07
C THR A 168 -4.29 44.85 66.40
N ASP A 169 -5.14 45.33 65.49
CA ASP A 169 -5.96 46.53 65.67
C ASP A 169 -6.99 46.33 66.81
N VAL A 170 -7.59 45.14 66.91
CA VAL A 170 -8.50 44.76 67.99
C VAL A 170 -7.76 44.68 69.34
N ASP A 171 -6.59 44.02 69.39
CA ASP A 171 -5.76 43.93 70.61
C ASP A 171 -5.35 45.33 71.11
N ALA A 172 -5.01 46.24 70.19
CA ALA A 172 -4.70 47.64 70.50
C ALA A 172 -5.93 48.40 71.05
N THR A 173 -7.11 48.21 70.45
CA THR A 173 -8.36 48.83 70.89
C THR A 173 -8.76 48.34 72.28
N ILE A 174 -8.66 47.03 72.54
CA ILE A 174 -8.92 46.43 73.85
C ILE A 174 -7.95 46.98 74.90
N SER A 175 -6.65 47.05 74.57
CA SER A 175 -5.64 47.60 75.46
C SER A 175 -5.89 49.07 75.78
N HIS A 176 -6.28 49.86 74.79
CA HIS A 176 -6.65 51.27 74.97
C HIS A 176 -7.87 51.43 75.87
N ALA A 177 -8.97 50.71 75.58
CA ALA A 177 -10.18 50.74 76.38
C ALA A 177 -9.92 50.29 77.83
N GLY A 178 -9.12 49.23 78.03
CA GLY A 178 -8.69 48.78 79.35
C GLY A 178 -7.87 49.84 80.10
N GLY A 179 -7.00 50.55 79.38
CA GLY A 179 -6.22 51.68 79.93
C GLY A 179 -7.09 52.86 80.36
N GLU A 180 -8.09 53.25 79.56
CA GLU A 180 -9.05 54.30 79.92
C GLU A 180 -9.91 53.89 81.12
N LEU A 181 -10.40 52.64 81.15
CA LEU A 181 -11.13 52.12 82.32
C LEU A 181 -10.29 52.15 83.59
N ALA A 182 -9.01 51.76 83.52
CA ALA A 182 -8.10 51.83 84.66
C ALA A 182 -7.89 53.27 85.16
N ARG A 183 -7.85 54.26 84.26
CA ARG A 183 -7.81 55.69 84.63
C ARG A 183 -9.10 56.12 85.32
N VAL A 184 -10.26 55.74 84.78
CA VAL A 184 -11.57 56.03 85.40
C VAL A 184 -11.63 55.44 86.82
N THR A 185 -11.22 54.19 87.01
CA THR A 185 -11.14 53.56 88.34
C THR A 185 -10.25 54.38 89.27
N LYS A 186 -9.04 54.75 88.83
CA LYS A 186 -8.12 55.56 89.64
C LYS A 186 -8.71 56.93 90.00
N THR A 187 -9.42 57.59 89.09
CA THR A 187 -10.09 58.86 89.39
C THR A 187 -11.21 58.69 90.40
N LEU A 188 -11.99 57.61 90.31
CA LEU A 188 -13.05 57.29 91.27
C LEU A 188 -12.48 56.97 92.65
N GLU A 189 -11.38 56.22 92.73
CA GLU A 189 -10.65 55.99 93.97
C GLU A 189 -10.16 57.31 94.59
N GLY A 190 -9.58 58.21 93.77
CA GLY A 190 -9.18 59.55 94.20
C GLY A 190 -10.35 60.35 94.79
N ILE A 191 -11.47 60.43 94.07
CA ILE A 191 -12.70 61.08 94.56
C ILE A 191 -13.18 60.46 95.87
N SER A 192 -13.15 59.13 96.01
CA SER A 192 -13.54 58.45 97.25
C SER A 192 -12.62 58.81 98.43
N THR A 193 -11.32 58.95 98.19
CA THR A 193 -10.37 59.40 99.23
C THR A 193 -10.58 60.86 99.62
N GLU A 194 -10.89 61.74 98.65
CA GLU A 194 -11.23 63.14 98.92
C GLU A 194 -12.51 63.26 99.75
N PHE A 195 -13.56 62.48 99.42
CA PHE A 195 -14.78 62.43 100.24
C PHE A 195 -14.48 61.98 101.66
N SER A 196 -13.65 60.96 101.85
CA SER A 196 -13.26 60.50 103.19
C SER A 196 -12.50 61.58 103.96
N ALA A 197 -11.59 62.31 103.30
CA ALA A 197 -10.89 63.44 103.91
C ALA A 197 -11.83 64.60 104.26
N HIS A 198 -12.81 64.91 103.41
CA HIS A 198 -13.82 65.92 103.69
C HIS A 198 -14.76 65.51 104.83
N ASP A 199 -15.12 64.23 104.92
CA ASP A 199 -15.88 63.71 106.07
C ASP A 199 -15.09 63.91 107.38
N GLU A 200 -13.78 63.61 107.39
CA GLU A 200 -12.92 63.88 108.55
C GLU A 200 -12.79 65.39 108.87
N GLU A 201 -12.68 66.25 107.85
CA GLU A 201 -12.65 67.71 108.03
C GLU A 201 -13.96 68.24 108.60
N LEU A 202 -15.10 67.76 108.08
CA LEU A 202 -16.43 68.08 108.58
C LEU A 202 -16.61 67.60 110.02
N GLU A 203 -16.15 66.40 110.36
CA GLU A 203 -16.14 65.90 111.74
C GLU A 203 -15.33 66.82 112.67
N LYS A 204 -14.12 67.24 112.25
CA LYS A 204 -13.30 68.21 113.02
C LYS A 204 -14.00 69.56 113.17
N LEU A 205 -14.67 70.05 112.13
CA LEU A 205 -15.39 71.31 112.15
C LEU A 205 -16.62 71.22 113.09
N LEU A 206 -17.37 70.12 113.04
CA LEU A 206 -18.46 69.82 113.99
C LEU A 206 -17.96 69.69 115.42
N GLN A 207 -16.82 69.05 115.64
CA GLN A 207 -16.16 68.95 116.94
C GLN A 207 -15.83 70.35 117.48
N SER A 208 -15.18 71.20 116.66
CA SER A 208 -14.86 72.59 117.03
C SER A 208 -16.10 73.44 117.28
N TYR A 209 -17.19 73.22 116.54
CA TYR A 209 -18.47 73.89 116.76
C TYR A 209 -19.10 73.47 118.09
N ARG A 210 -19.09 72.18 118.42
CA ARG A 210 -19.55 71.68 119.74
C ARG A 210 -18.70 72.23 120.88
N GLU A 211 -17.39 72.38 120.70
CA GLU A 211 -16.49 72.99 121.68
C GLU A 211 -16.71 74.51 121.82
N SER A 212 -17.19 75.18 120.75
CA SER A 212 -17.56 76.60 120.76
C SER A 212 -18.98 76.89 121.30
N GLN A 213 -19.83 75.85 121.44
CA GLN A 213 -21.08 75.98 122.17
C GLN A 213 -20.79 75.98 123.67
N GLY A 214 -20.85 77.17 124.28
CA GLY A 214 -20.94 77.32 125.73
C GLY A 214 -22.13 76.53 126.33
N PRO A 215 -22.14 76.29 127.65
CA PRO A 215 -23.04 75.31 128.28
C PRO A 215 -24.51 75.60 127.96
N GLN A 216 -25.23 74.54 127.56
CA GLN A 216 -26.68 74.63 127.29
C GLN A 216 -27.42 75.22 128.51
N PRO A 217 -28.25 76.26 128.31
CA PRO A 217 -29.06 76.84 129.39
C PRO A 217 -30.14 75.85 129.88
N PRO A 218 -30.47 75.85 131.19
CA PRO A 218 -31.29 74.80 131.81
C PRO A 218 -32.76 74.83 131.36
N MET A 219 -33.35 73.63 131.26
CA MET A 219 -34.77 73.39 130.92
C MET A 219 -35.73 74.13 131.86
N PRO A 220 -36.84 74.71 131.36
CA PRO A 220 -37.91 75.24 132.20
C PRO A 220 -38.77 74.12 132.78
N LEU A 221 -38.94 74.15 134.11
CA LEU A 221 -39.87 73.32 134.89
C LEU A 221 -41.31 73.54 134.44
N SER A 222 -42.05 72.46 134.22
CA SER A 222 -43.52 72.47 134.25
C SER A 222 -43.99 71.92 135.60
N VAL A 223 -44.94 72.65 136.15
CA VAL A 223 -45.42 72.67 137.54
C VAL A 223 -46.49 71.60 137.71
N ASP A 224 -46.46 70.89 138.85
CA ASP A 224 -47.55 70.02 139.31
C ASP A 224 -48.84 70.81 139.57
N GLY A 225 -50.00 70.17 139.36
CA GLY A 225 -51.29 70.63 139.89
C GLY A 225 -52.51 69.87 139.37
N ASP A 226 -53.05 69.02 140.25
CA ASP A 226 -54.35 68.29 140.29
C ASP A 226 -54.49 66.92 139.61
#